data_AF-A0A7W1UCN4-F1
#
_entry.id   AF-A0A7W1UCN4-F1
#
_cell.length_a   1.000
_cell.length_b   1.000
_cell.length_c   1.000
_cell.angle_alpha   90.00
_cell.angle_beta   90.00
_cell.angle_gamma   90.00
#
_symmetry.space_group_name_H-M   'P 1'
#
loop_
_entity.id
_entity.type
_entity.pdbx_description
1 polymer ?
#
loop_
_entity_poly.entity_id
_entity_poly.type
_entity_poly.pdbx_seq_one_letter_code
_entity_poly.pdbx_strand_id
1 'polypeptide(L)' 'MGRKNSDDEIFPEMAAMLEGMQDLLCDEDGKPLSPDHPQYKKLTGLMENIASRARKRDQQDPSTSGQQGTA' A
#
# COMPACT_ATOMS: atom_id res chain seq x y z
N MET A 1 -4.66 8.37 -36.25
CA MET A 1 -3.89 8.86 -35.08
C MET A 1 -4.41 8.15 -33.85
N GLY A 2 -3.67 7.15 -33.36
CA GLY A 2 -4.06 6.27 -32.25
C GLY A 2 -3.75 6.91 -30.89
N ARG A 3 -4.64 6.68 -29.93
CA ARG A 3 -4.64 7.21 -28.57
C ARG A 3 -3.27 7.10 -27.88
N LYS A 4 -2.84 8.20 -27.28
CA LYS A 4 -1.72 8.25 -26.33
C LYS A 4 -2.08 7.40 -25.12
N ASN A 5 -1.36 6.29 -24.91
CA ASN A 5 -1.32 5.63 -23.62
C ASN A 5 -0.41 6.47 -22.74
N SER A 6 -1.00 7.45 -22.07
CA SER A 6 -0.38 8.11 -20.93
C SER A 6 -0.65 7.22 -19.73
N ASP A 7 0.24 6.27 -19.47
CA ASP A 7 0.34 5.68 -18.13
C ASP A 7 1.78 5.89 -17.70
N ASP A 8 1.92 7.07 -17.12
CA ASP A 8 3.10 7.60 -16.47
C ASP A 8 3.82 6.51 -15.68
N GLU A 9 5.12 6.41 -15.96
CA GLU A 9 6.09 5.68 -15.17
C GLU A 9 5.78 5.89 -13.69
N ILE A 10 5.19 4.84 -13.08
CA ILE A 10 5.02 4.71 -11.64
C ILE A 10 6.40 5.02 -11.07
N PHE A 11 6.51 6.21 -10.48
CA PHE A 11 7.75 6.88 -10.07
C PHE A 11 8.85 5.85 -9.77
N PRO A 12 10.03 5.92 -10.42
CA PRO A 12 11.06 4.89 -10.30
C PRO A 12 11.39 4.49 -8.86
N GLU A 13 11.28 5.44 -7.93
CA GLU A 13 11.42 5.22 -6.49
C GLU A 13 10.30 4.36 -5.88
N MET A 14 9.05 4.53 -6.30
CA MET A 14 7.94 3.65 -5.91
C MET A 14 8.06 2.26 -6.53
N ALA A 15 8.61 2.15 -7.75
CA ALA A 15 8.87 0.86 -8.37
C ALA A 15 9.90 0.03 -7.57
N ALA A 16 11.04 0.63 -7.20
CA ALA A 16 12.04 -0.02 -6.36
C ALA A 16 11.52 -0.38 -4.96
N MET A 17 10.67 0.48 -4.38
CA MET A 17 10.00 0.19 -3.11
C MET A 17 9.06 -1.02 -3.21
N LEU A 18 8.26 -1.09 -4.29
CA LEU A 18 7.33 -2.21 -4.54
C LEU A 18 8.07 -3.52 -4.86
N GLU A 19 9.23 -3.44 -5.49
CA GLU A 19 10.10 -4.58 -5.74
C GLU A 19 10.69 -5.13 -4.43
N GLY A 20 11.23 -4.26 -3.56
CA GLY A 20 11.73 -4.67 -2.24
C GLY A 20 10.63 -5.23 -1.32
N MET A 21 9.37 -4.80 -1.48
CA MET A 21 8.23 -5.41 -0.77
C MET A 21 7.86 -6.80 -1.30
N GLN A 22 8.08 -7.06 -2.59
CA GLN A 22 7.89 -8.40 -3.17
C GLN A 22 8.97 -9.36 -2.67
N ASP A 23 10.22 -8.92 -2.55
CA ASP A 23 11.30 -9.72 -1.98
C ASP A 23 11.00 -10.14 -0.54
N LEU A 24 10.37 -9.27 0.26
CA LEU A 24 9.91 -9.59 1.63
C LEU A 24 8.81 -10.66 1.68
N LEU A 25 8.12 -10.88 0.56
CA LEU A 25 7.06 -11.88 0.40
C LEU A 25 7.52 -13.10 -0.38
N CYS A 26 8.82 -13.23 -0.66
CA CYS A 26 9.40 -14.39 -1.32
C CYS A 26 10.32 -15.18 -0.37
N ASP A 27 10.46 -16.48 -0.62
CA ASP A 27 11.44 -17.34 0.02
C ASP A 27 12.84 -17.19 -0.62
N GLU A 28 13.81 -17.97 -0.16
CA GLU A 28 15.20 -17.94 -0.65
C GLU A 28 15.34 -18.33 -2.13
N ASP A 29 14.34 -19.01 -2.70
CA ASP A 29 14.28 -19.36 -4.12
C ASP A 29 13.56 -18.28 -4.97
N GLY A 30 13.08 -17.20 -4.34
CA GLY A 30 12.26 -16.18 -4.99
C GLY A 30 10.81 -16.62 -5.22
N LYS A 31 10.33 -17.67 -4.55
CA LYS A 31 8.93 -18.10 -4.65
C LYS A 31 8.07 -17.37 -3.61
N PRO A 32 6.83 -17.02 -3.93
CA PRO A 32 5.93 -16.40 -2.96
C PRO A 32 5.80 -17.25 -1.68
N LEU A 33 5.91 -16.60 -0.54
CA LEU A 33 5.70 -17.22 0.77
C LEU A 33 4.28 -17.75 0.87
N SER A 34 4.14 -18.93 1.46
CA SER A 34 2.83 -19.51 1.76
C SER A 34 2.00 -18.57 2.64
N PRO A 35 0.66 -18.51 2.47
CA PRO A 35 -0.22 -17.78 3.38
C PRO A 35 -0.08 -18.16 4.85
N ASP A 36 0.37 -19.39 5.13
CA ASP A 36 0.62 -19.85 6.49
C ASP A 36 1.96 -19.39 7.08
N HIS A 37 2.86 -18.84 6.25
CA HIS A 37 4.17 -18.38 6.67
C HIS A 37 4.06 -17.23 7.68
N PRO A 38 4.83 -17.22 8.79
CA PRO A 38 4.73 -16.18 9.81
C PRO A 38 4.93 -14.75 9.27
N GLN A 39 5.81 -14.57 8.29
CA GLN A 39 6.07 -13.27 7.66
C GLN A 39 4.91 -12.79 6.79
N TYR A 40 4.28 -13.71 6.04
CA TYR A 40 3.09 -13.42 5.25
C TYR A 40 1.95 -12.94 6.16
N LYS A 41 1.64 -13.71 7.22
CA LYS A 41 0.60 -13.35 8.21
C LYS A 41 0.82 -11.97 8.84
N LYS A 42 2.06 -11.63 9.19
CA LYS A 42 2.40 -10.31 9.75
C LYS A 42 2.14 -9.18 8.76
N LEU A 43 2.59 -9.33 7.51
CA LEU A 43 2.43 -8.29 6.50
C LEU A 43 0.96 -8.11 6.12
N THR A 44 0.23 -9.20 5.89
CA THR A 44 -1.21 -9.16 5.62
C THR A 44 -1.97 -8.51 6.77
N GLY A 45 -1.67 -8.88 8.02
CA GLY A 45 -2.29 -8.26 9.19
C GLY A 45 -1.99 -6.76 9.33
N LEU A 46 -0.77 -6.32 8.97
CA LEU A 46 -0.44 -4.89 8.92
C LEU A 46 -1.23 -4.17 7.83
N MET A 47 -1.31 -4.74 6.62
CA MET A 47 -2.08 -4.18 5.51
C MET A 47 -3.57 -4.07 5.85
N GLU A 48 -4.15 -5.10 6.49
CA GLU A 48 -5.54 -5.08 6.97
C GLU A 48 -5.76 -3.99 8.03
N ASN A 49 -4.81 -3.80 8.95
CA ASN A 49 -4.88 -2.73 9.93
C ASN A 49 -4.84 -1.34 9.28
N ILE A 50 -3.96 -1.15 8.29
CA ILE A 50 -3.87 0.09 7.51
C ILE A 50 -5.19 0.33 6.77
N ALA A 51 -5.70 -0.67 6.06
CA ALA A 51 -6.97 -0.59 5.33
C ALA A 51 -8.16 -0.29 6.25
N SER A 52 -8.21 -0.92 7.43
CA SER A 52 -9.24 -0.67 8.45
C SER A 52 -9.17 0.77 8.98
N ARG A 53 -7.97 1.30 9.23
CA ARG A 53 -7.78 2.70 9.66
C ARG A 53 -8.13 3.70 8.55
N ALA A 54 -7.79 3.41 7.29
CA ALA A 54 -8.15 4.25 6.15
C ALA A 54 -9.68 4.35 6.02
N ARG A 55 -10.38 3.20 5.99
CA ARG A 55 -11.86 3.16 5.92
C ARG A 55 -12.56 3.86 7.09
N LYS A 56 -11.95 3.84 8.29
CA LYS A 56 -12.47 4.58 9.45
C LYS A 56 -12.30 6.08 9.30
N ARG A 57 -11.21 6.57 8.71
CA ARG A 57 -11.05 7.98 8.36
C ARG A 57 -12.07 8.43 7.31
N ASP A 58 -12.27 7.62 6.26
CA ASP A 58 -13.28 7.92 5.22
C ASP A 58 -14.71 7.98 5.76
N GLN A 59 -15.01 7.24 6.84
CA GLN A 59 -16.32 7.26 7.52
C GLN A 59 -16.45 8.32 8.62
N GLN A 60 -15.33 8.91 9.07
CA GLN A 60 -15.31 9.96 10.10
C GLN A 60 -15.28 11.37 9.52
N ASP A 61 -15.61 11.54 8.24
CA ASP A 61 -15.83 12.86 7.63
C ASP A 61 -17.34 13.13 7.46
N PRO A 62 -18.12 13.37 8.54
CA PRO A 62 -19.26 14.25 8.40
C PRO A 62 -18.70 15.65 8.22
N SER A 63 -18.96 16.27 7.07
CA SER A 63 -18.53 17.61 6.70
C SER A 63 -18.72 18.64 7.81
N THR A 64 -17.78 18.80 8.74
CA THR A 64 -17.77 19.87 9.75
C THR A 64 -16.36 20.13 10.26
N SER A 65 -16.01 21.42 10.36
CA SER A 65 -14.80 21.99 10.99
C SER A 65 -13.49 21.76 10.24
N GLY A 66 -12.84 22.74 9.62
CA GLY A 66 -12.63 24.09 10.13
C GLY A 66 -11.42 24.10 11.08
N GLN A 67 -10.38 24.82 10.67
CA GLN A 67 -9.15 25.14 11.41
C GLN A 67 -8.14 23.98 11.64
N GLN A 68 -7.25 23.79 10.67
CA GLN A 68 -5.88 23.36 10.98
C GLN A 68 -5.19 24.53 11.69
N GLY A 69 -4.71 24.29 12.91
CA GLY A 69 -4.16 25.29 13.80
C GLY A 69 -3.00 26.08 13.21
N THR A 70 -2.99 27.37 13.53
CA THR A 70 -1.91 28.32 13.29
C THR A 70 -0.83 28.23 14.37
N ALA A 71 0.40 28.56 13.95
CA ALA A 71 1.62 28.88 14.71
C ALA A 71 2.52 27.69 15.10
#